data_AF-A0A167L727-F1
#
_entry.id   AF-A0A167L727-F1
#
_cell.length_a   1.000
_cell.length_b   1.000
_cell.length_c   1.000
_cell.angle_alpha   90.00
_cell.angle_beta   90.00
_cell.angle_gamma   90.00
#
_symmetry.space_group_name_H-M   'P 1'
#
loop_
_entity.id
_entity.type
_entity.pdbx_description
1 polymer ?
#
loop_
_entity_poly.entity_id
_entity_poly.type
_entity_poly.pdbx_seq_one_letter_code
_entity_poly.pdbx_strand_id
1 'polypeptide(L)'
;NLPRSEWYKKENVVLVGLMPGPKKAKTSEINHYLHPLAVELNQLYDGVVMPTVQCPSGTLVRAALLLVACDIPAACKTCGFTSHSSTCVCNKCNRQFHHLPDSNAVDYSGFWVPRTDAKNCCDANSDAQRKRLERENGVQWSELHDLVYFNLVECTVIDPMHNLYLGTAK
;
A
#
# COMPACT_ATOMS: atom_id res chain seq x y z
N ASN A 1 -6.75 -18.44 9.88
CA ASN A 1 -7.05 -17.14 10.53
C ASN A 1 -7.19 -17.33 12.03
N LEU A 2 -6.40 -16.59 12.80
CA LEU A 2 -6.46 -16.59 14.27
C LEU A 2 -7.72 -15.86 14.77
N PRO A 3 -8.20 -16.14 15.99
CA PRO A 3 -9.27 -15.35 16.61
C PRO A 3 -8.80 -13.94 16.97
N ARG A 4 -9.73 -12.98 17.08
CA ARG A 4 -9.43 -11.55 17.28
C ARG A 4 -8.60 -11.26 18.54
N SER A 5 -8.76 -12.04 19.61
CA SER A 5 -7.97 -11.94 20.84
C SER A 5 -6.48 -12.24 20.65
N GLU A 6 -6.13 -12.90 19.55
CA GLU A 6 -4.77 -13.39 19.29
C GLU A 6 -4.02 -12.52 18.30
N TRP A 7 -4.69 -11.72 17.47
CA TRP A 7 -4.08 -11.00 16.34
C TRP A 7 -2.89 -10.13 16.71
N TYR A 8 -2.99 -9.42 17.84
CA TYR A 8 -1.97 -8.46 18.27
C TYR A 8 -1.09 -8.97 19.40
N LYS A 9 -1.12 -10.28 19.69
CA LYS A 9 -0.16 -10.88 20.62
C LYS A 9 1.22 -10.87 20.01
N LYS A 10 2.24 -10.69 20.85
CA LYS A 10 3.64 -10.57 20.41
C LYS A 10 4.09 -11.81 19.63
N GLU A 11 3.63 -13.01 20.01
CA GLU A 11 3.95 -14.25 19.29
C GLU A 11 3.38 -14.33 17.87
N ASN A 12 2.37 -13.51 17.52
CA ASN A 12 1.71 -13.51 16.21
C ASN A 12 2.09 -12.30 15.34
N VAL A 13 3.01 -11.45 15.82
CA VAL A 13 3.48 -10.25 15.13
C VAL A 13 4.96 -10.42 14.80
N VAL A 14 5.28 -10.37 13.51
CA VAL A 14 6.67 -10.42 13.02
C VAL A 14 7.09 -9.00 12.64
N LEU A 15 8.14 -8.49 13.29
CA LEU A 15 8.75 -7.22 12.91
C LEU A 15 9.64 -7.43 11.69
N VAL A 16 9.22 -6.89 10.55
CA VAL A 16 9.94 -7.03 9.26
C VAL A 16 10.94 -5.91 8.98
N GLY A 17 10.81 -4.77 9.64
CA GLY A 17 11.70 -3.63 9.41
C GLY A 17 11.48 -2.49 10.39
N LEU A 18 12.52 -1.67 10.58
CA LEU A 18 12.50 -0.50 11.43
C LEU A 18 13.08 0.70 10.68
N MET A 19 12.28 1.75 10.50
CA MET A 19 12.71 2.98 9.85
C MET A 19 13.14 4.01 10.90
N PRO A 20 14.29 4.69 10.73
CA PRO A 20 14.76 5.69 11.67
C PRO A 20 13.88 6.94 11.64
N GLY A 21 13.53 7.46 12.82
CA GLY A 21 12.97 8.79 12.99
C GLY A 21 14.04 9.90 12.97
N PRO A 22 13.69 11.18 13.19
CA PRO A 22 12.38 11.71 13.54
C PRO A 22 11.55 12.19 12.34
N LYS A 23 12.16 12.27 11.15
CA LYS A 23 11.50 12.78 9.94
C LYS A 23 10.70 11.67 9.26
N LYS A 24 9.56 12.05 8.68
CA LYS A 24 8.74 11.14 7.90
C LYS A 24 9.49 10.71 6.64
N ALA A 25 9.75 9.41 6.48
CA ALA A 25 10.42 8.85 5.31
C ALA A 25 9.70 9.20 4.00
N LYS A 26 10.46 9.47 2.95
CA LYS A 26 9.96 9.61 1.57
C LYS A 26 9.59 8.24 1.02
N THR A 27 8.72 8.19 0.01
CA THR A 27 8.34 6.93 -0.66
C THR A 27 9.56 6.16 -1.17
N SER A 28 10.51 6.86 -1.81
CA SER A 28 11.76 6.26 -2.28
C SER A 28 12.59 5.63 -1.15
N GLU A 29 12.57 6.21 0.05
CA GLU A 29 13.27 5.67 1.21
C GLU A 29 12.56 4.44 1.74
N ILE A 30 11.22 4.47 1.82
CA ILE A 30 10.39 3.33 2.24
C ILE A 30 10.60 2.14 1.31
N ASN A 31 10.72 2.36 -0.01
CA ASN A 31 10.98 1.29 -0.97
C ASN A 31 12.28 0.53 -0.65
N HIS A 32 13.35 1.19 -0.21
CA HIS A 32 14.56 0.46 0.20
C HIS A 32 14.32 -0.53 1.37
N TYR A 33 13.37 -0.24 2.25
CA TYR A 33 12.98 -1.14 3.34
C TYR A 33 12.00 -2.23 2.88
N LEU A 34 11.14 -1.93 1.92
CA LEU A 34 10.16 -2.88 1.38
C LEU A 34 10.78 -3.86 0.39
N HIS A 35 11.87 -3.50 -0.27
CA HIS A 35 12.53 -4.32 -1.29
C HIS A 35 12.85 -5.75 -0.80
N PRO A 36 13.61 -5.96 0.30
CA PRO A 36 13.89 -7.31 0.78
C PRO A 36 12.61 -8.08 1.13
N LEU A 37 11.61 -7.39 1.72
CA LEU A 37 10.33 -7.99 2.05
C LEU A 37 9.57 -8.46 0.80
N ALA A 38 9.52 -7.64 -0.25
CA ALA A 38 8.83 -8.00 -1.49
C ALA A 38 9.49 -9.20 -2.19
N VAL A 39 10.83 -9.23 -2.22
CA VAL A 39 11.60 -10.37 -2.77
C VAL A 39 11.30 -11.65 -1.99
N GLU A 40 11.39 -11.62 -0.66
CA GLU A 40 11.12 -12.80 0.18
C GLU A 40 9.66 -13.26 0.09
N LEU A 41 8.71 -12.33 0.01
CA LEU A 41 7.29 -12.64 -0.16
C LEU A 41 6.99 -13.32 -1.50
N ASN A 42 7.65 -12.93 -2.59
CA ASN A 42 7.51 -13.61 -3.87
C ASN A 42 8.09 -15.04 -3.81
N GLN A 43 9.26 -15.21 -3.19
CA GLN A 43 9.83 -16.56 -2.98
C GLN A 43 8.91 -17.45 -2.13
N LEU A 44 8.35 -16.89 -1.06
CA LEU A 44 7.40 -17.60 -0.20
C LEU A 44 6.09 -17.90 -0.93
N TYR A 45 5.67 -17.07 -1.87
CA TYR A 45 4.45 -17.34 -2.65
C TYR A 45 4.64 -18.56 -3.57
N ASP A 46 5.79 -18.66 -4.24
CA ASP A 46 6.17 -19.83 -5.03
C ASP A 46 6.34 -21.08 -4.14
N GLY A 47 6.92 -20.86 -2.96
CA GLY A 47 7.06 -21.83 -1.88
C GLY A 47 8.51 -22.21 -1.63
N VAL A 48 8.87 -22.29 -0.35
CA VAL A 48 10.23 -22.58 0.10
C VAL A 48 10.20 -23.85 0.94
N VAL A 49 11.10 -24.79 0.66
CA VAL A 49 11.28 -25.97 1.52
C VAL A 49 12.10 -25.57 2.73
N MET A 50 11.53 -25.66 3.92
CA MET A 50 12.21 -25.32 5.18
C MET A 50 12.02 -26.38 6.26
N PRO A 51 13.07 -26.74 7.02
CA PRO A 51 12.96 -27.62 8.18
C PRO A 51 12.03 -27.04 9.24
N THR A 52 11.21 -27.89 9.83
CA THR A 52 10.38 -27.55 11.00
C THR A 52 10.62 -28.56 12.11
N VAL A 53 10.20 -28.23 13.33
CA VAL A 53 10.31 -29.15 14.48
C VAL A 53 9.63 -30.50 14.19
N GLN A 54 8.49 -30.48 13.49
CA GLN A 54 7.73 -31.69 13.14
C GLN A 54 8.26 -32.38 11.88
N CYS A 55 8.96 -31.65 11.00
CA CYS A 55 9.50 -32.17 9.75
C CYS A 55 10.94 -31.67 9.53
N PRO A 56 11.95 -32.30 10.16
CA PRO A 56 13.35 -31.91 10.04
C PRO A 56 13.90 -32.04 8.61
N SER A 57 13.33 -32.93 7.79
CA SER A 57 13.66 -33.10 6.37
C SER A 57 13.22 -31.94 5.48
N GLY A 58 12.46 -30.98 6.04
CA GLY A 58 11.88 -29.88 5.31
C GLY A 58 10.44 -30.14 4.89
N THR A 59 9.63 -29.08 4.94
CA THR A 59 8.28 -29.05 4.38
C THR A 59 8.14 -27.83 3.48
N LEU A 60 7.28 -27.93 2.46
CA LEU A 60 6.99 -26.81 1.58
C LEU A 60 6.13 -25.78 2.33
N VAL A 61 6.69 -24.60 2.57
CA VAL A 61 6.00 -23.48 3.22
C VAL A 61 5.69 -22.42 2.19
N ARG A 62 4.46 -21.91 2.24
CA ARG A 62 4.02 -20.78 1.44
C ARG A 62 3.47 -19.67 2.31
N ALA A 63 3.72 -18.43 1.90
CA ALA A 63 3.14 -17.25 2.52
C ALA A 63 2.73 -16.23 1.46
N ALA A 64 1.73 -15.42 1.78
CA ALA A 64 1.25 -14.35 0.92
C ALA A 64 0.86 -13.15 1.77
N LEU A 65 1.19 -11.95 1.29
CA LEU A 65 0.62 -10.72 1.83
C LEU A 65 -0.84 -10.62 1.41
N LEU A 66 -1.76 -10.49 2.38
CA LEU A 66 -3.20 -10.39 2.08
C LEU A 66 -3.69 -8.95 1.98
N LEU A 67 -3.24 -8.09 2.91
CA LEU A 67 -3.73 -6.73 3.05
C LEU A 67 -2.62 -5.81 3.58
N VAL A 68 -2.66 -4.54 3.17
CA VAL A 68 -1.93 -3.45 3.83
C VAL A 68 -2.93 -2.64 4.65
N ALA A 69 -2.77 -2.67 5.97
CA ALA A 69 -3.63 -1.96 6.93
C ALA A 69 -2.80 -0.95 7.73
N CYS A 70 -3.00 0.34 7.45
CA CYS A 70 -2.34 1.46 8.10
C CYS A 70 -3.15 2.74 7.91
N ASP A 71 -2.71 3.85 8.52
CA ASP A 71 -3.34 5.15 8.29
C ASP A 71 -3.21 5.60 6.82
N ILE A 72 -4.06 6.54 6.39
CA ILE A 72 -4.08 7.01 4.99
C ILE A 72 -2.69 7.48 4.53
N PRO A 73 -1.95 8.30 5.30
CA PRO A 73 -0.64 8.75 4.85
C PRO A 73 0.42 7.65 4.73
N ALA A 74 0.40 6.62 5.57
CA ALA A 74 1.26 5.46 5.43
C ALA A 74 0.85 4.63 4.21
N ALA A 75 -0.45 4.36 4.05
CA ALA A 75 -1.00 3.59 2.94
C ALA A 75 -0.61 4.20 1.58
N CYS A 76 -0.73 5.52 1.44
CA CYS A 76 -0.28 6.24 0.25
C CYS A 76 1.21 5.97 -0.06
N LYS A 77 2.07 6.01 0.95
CA LYS A 77 3.52 5.83 0.72
C LYS A 77 3.92 4.38 0.51
N THR A 78 3.35 3.45 1.26
CA THR A 78 3.67 2.02 1.16
C THR A 78 3.10 1.42 -0.12
N CYS A 79 1.92 1.87 -0.56
CA CYS A 79 1.23 1.32 -1.72
C CYS A 79 1.36 2.18 -2.97
N GLY A 80 2.15 3.26 -2.92
CA GLY A 80 2.41 4.11 -4.07
C GLY A 80 1.30 5.08 -4.43
N PHE A 81 0.24 5.27 -3.63
CA PHE A 81 -0.74 6.33 -3.91
C PHE A 81 -0.18 7.72 -3.59
N THR A 82 -0.62 8.72 -4.35
CA THR A 82 -0.31 10.12 -4.05
C THR A 82 -0.99 10.60 -2.77
N SER A 83 -0.43 11.63 -2.14
CA SER A 83 -0.93 12.16 -0.87
C SER A 83 -2.26 12.91 -1.01
N HIS A 84 -2.87 13.22 0.14
CA HIS A 84 -4.09 14.03 0.27
C HIS A 84 -4.06 15.40 -0.42
N SER A 85 -2.88 15.97 -0.68
CA SER A 85 -2.71 17.23 -1.41
C SER A 85 -2.73 17.09 -2.94
N SER A 86 -2.85 15.86 -3.46
CA SER A 86 -3.02 15.61 -4.89
C SER A 86 -4.48 15.80 -5.31
N THR A 87 -4.72 15.94 -6.61
CA THR A 87 -6.07 15.84 -7.16
C THR A 87 -6.58 14.39 -7.19
N CYS A 88 -5.73 13.38 -6.99
CA CYS A 88 -6.08 11.96 -7.06
C CYS A 88 -6.07 11.31 -5.66
N VAL A 89 -6.85 11.86 -4.73
CA VAL A 89 -6.79 11.49 -3.30
C VAL A 89 -7.28 10.08 -2.96
N CYS A 90 -8.06 9.43 -3.83
CA CYS A 90 -8.66 8.14 -3.55
C CYS A 90 -7.80 6.99 -4.10
N ASN A 91 -7.48 6.02 -3.24
CA ASN A 91 -6.79 4.79 -3.63
C ASN A 91 -7.71 3.78 -4.33
N LYS A 92 -9.04 3.90 -4.20
CA LYS A 92 -10.00 2.97 -4.82
C LYS A 92 -10.59 3.46 -6.15
N CYS A 93 -10.68 4.77 -6.37
CA CYS A 93 -11.23 5.32 -7.61
C CYS A 93 -10.21 6.11 -8.40
N ASN A 94 -10.29 6.02 -9.73
CA ASN A 94 -9.42 6.75 -10.65
C ASN A 94 -10.08 8.08 -11.07
N ARG A 95 -10.27 8.97 -10.10
CA ARG A 95 -10.91 10.27 -10.29
C ARG A 95 -10.00 11.39 -9.83
N GLN A 96 -10.01 12.49 -10.59
CA GLN A 96 -9.46 13.76 -10.17
C GLN A 96 -10.53 14.58 -9.45
N PHE A 97 -10.19 15.01 -8.24
CA PHE A 97 -10.97 15.84 -7.36
C PHE A 97 -10.41 17.25 -7.45
N HIS A 98 -11.13 18.12 -8.15
CA HIS A 98 -10.75 19.52 -8.32
C HIS A 98 -11.42 20.39 -7.24
N HIS A 99 -10.85 21.55 -6.99
CA HIS A 99 -11.52 22.55 -6.17
C HIS A 99 -12.73 23.13 -6.91
N LEU A 100 -13.78 23.43 -6.16
CA LEU A 100 -14.94 24.16 -6.69
C LEU A 100 -14.51 25.57 -7.13
N PRO A 101 -15.14 26.13 -8.17
CA PRO A 101 -14.91 27.52 -8.55
C PRO A 101 -15.11 28.45 -7.35
N ASP A 102 -14.17 29.38 -7.14
CA ASP A 102 -14.21 30.39 -6.08
C ASP A 102 -14.25 29.84 -4.63
N SER A 103 -13.83 28.58 -4.42
CA SER A 103 -13.78 27.96 -3.09
C SER A 103 -12.57 27.04 -2.92
N ASN A 104 -12.07 26.92 -1.69
CA ASN A 104 -11.08 25.90 -1.35
C ASN A 104 -11.71 24.51 -1.14
N ALA A 105 -13.04 24.40 -1.21
CA ALA A 105 -13.75 23.13 -1.09
C ALA A 105 -13.44 22.24 -2.31
N VAL A 106 -13.24 20.95 -2.05
CA VAL A 106 -13.01 19.93 -3.06
C VAL A 106 -14.35 19.38 -3.55
N ASP A 107 -14.53 19.22 -4.85
CA ASP A 107 -15.72 18.62 -5.43
C ASP A 107 -15.67 17.09 -5.37
N TYR A 108 -16.48 16.51 -4.47
CA TYR A 108 -16.67 15.07 -4.33
C TYR A 108 -17.90 14.54 -5.08
N SER A 109 -18.66 15.39 -5.78
CA SER A 109 -19.92 15.02 -6.45
C SER A 109 -19.66 14.22 -7.73
N GLY A 110 -20.43 13.18 -8.06
CA GLY A 110 -20.32 12.47 -9.35
C GLY A 110 -19.95 10.99 -9.27
N PHE A 111 -19.87 10.33 -10.42
CA PHE A 111 -19.72 8.86 -10.50
C PHE A 111 -18.31 8.37 -10.21
N TRP A 112 -18.23 7.24 -9.52
CA TRP A 112 -16.99 6.61 -9.09
C TRP A 112 -16.55 5.60 -10.14
N VAL A 113 -15.40 5.84 -10.76
CA VAL A 113 -14.77 4.87 -11.66
C VAL A 113 -13.71 4.09 -10.86
N PRO A 114 -13.83 2.76 -10.74
CA PRO A 114 -12.84 1.95 -10.04
C PRO A 114 -11.43 2.14 -10.62
N ARG A 115 -10.44 2.24 -9.75
CA ARG A 115 -9.03 2.21 -10.13
C ARG A 115 -8.65 0.78 -10.50
N THR A 116 -7.79 0.63 -11.51
CA THR A 116 -7.21 -0.66 -11.89
C THR A 116 -5.72 -0.64 -11.60
N ASP A 117 -5.17 -1.78 -11.18
CA ASP A 117 -3.76 -1.88 -10.84
C ASP A 117 -2.83 -1.77 -12.05
N ALA A 118 -3.31 -2.16 -13.23
CA ALA A 118 -2.58 -2.02 -14.50
C ALA A 118 -2.17 -0.57 -14.83
N LYS A 119 -2.87 0.44 -14.29
CA LYS A 119 -2.51 1.87 -14.47
C LYS A 119 -1.43 2.35 -13.49
N ASN A 120 -1.11 1.54 -12.49
CA ASN A 120 -0.13 1.87 -11.45
C ASN A 120 1.31 1.49 -11.86
N CYS A 121 1.45 0.56 -12.82
CA CYS A 121 2.75 0.15 -13.37
C CYS A 121 3.33 1.29 -14.23
N CYS A 122 4.04 2.20 -13.58
CA CYS A 122 4.62 3.38 -14.22
C CYS A 122 5.96 3.04 -14.88
N ASP A 123 5.92 2.46 -16.08
CA ASP A 123 7.09 2.39 -16.95
C ASP A 123 7.44 3.81 -17.43
N ALA A 124 8.25 4.51 -16.64
CA ALA A 124 8.74 5.85 -16.94
C ALA A 124 10.23 5.78 -17.29
N ASN A 125 10.60 6.29 -18.47
CA ASN A 125 11.99 6.30 -18.94
C ASN A 125 12.77 7.55 -18.45
N SER A 126 12.13 8.43 -17.70
CA SER A 126 12.75 9.63 -17.12
C SER A 126 12.02 10.11 -15.87
N ASP A 127 12.72 10.86 -15.02
CA ASP A 127 12.13 11.48 -13.82
C ASP A 127 11.02 12.48 -14.16
N ALA A 128 11.15 13.18 -15.29
CA ALA A 128 10.12 14.11 -15.76
C ALA A 128 8.83 13.38 -16.14
N GLN A 129 8.96 12.25 -16.86
CA GLN A 129 7.83 11.39 -17.21
C GLN A 129 7.21 10.77 -15.95
N ARG A 130 8.02 10.30 -14.99
CA ARG A 130 7.54 9.74 -13.73
C ARG A 130 6.69 10.76 -12.96
N LYS A 131 7.20 11.97 -12.74
CA LYS A 131 6.44 13.06 -12.06
C LYS A 131 5.18 13.49 -12.80
N ARG A 132 5.14 13.33 -14.12
CA ARG A 132 3.95 13.60 -14.92
C ARG A 132 2.90 12.51 -14.70
N LEU A 133 3.28 11.24 -14.84
CA LEU A 133 2.40 10.10 -14.61
C LEU A 133 1.88 10.04 -13.17
N GLU A 134 2.72 10.36 -12.19
CA GLU A 134 2.32 10.47 -10.78
C GLU A 134 1.21 11.49 -10.58
N ARG A 135 1.28 12.64 -11.26
CA ARG A 135 0.25 13.68 -11.18
C ARG A 135 -1.03 13.29 -11.93
N GLU A 136 -0.89 12.68 -13.10
CA GLU A 136 -2.04 12.31 -13.94
C GLU A 136 -2.82 11.13 -13.36
N ASN A 137 -2.11 10.08 -12.92
CA ASN A 137 -2.69 8.83 -12.44
C ASN A 137 -2.87 8.81 -10.92
N GLY A 138 -2.17 9.69 -10.19
CA GLY A 138 -2.20 9.70 -8.73
C GLY A 138 -1.43 8.57 -8.08
N VAL A 139 -0.51 7.91 -8.80
CA VAL A 139 0.25 6.75 -8.33
C VAL A 139 1.72 6.85 -8.74
N GLN A 140 2.59 6.48 -7.81
CA GLN A 140 4.03 6.31 -7.95
C GLN A 140 4.39 4.83 -7.72
N TRP A 141 5.56 4.41 -8.19
CA TRP A 141 6.02 3.05 -7.97
C TRP A 141 6.36 2.76 -6.49
N SER A 142 6.00 1.57 -6.05
CA SER A 142 6.34 0.97 -4.75
C SER A 142 6.76 -0.47 -4.97
N GLU A 143 7.67 -0.98 -4.16
CA GLU A 143 8.13 -2.39 -4.19
C GLU A 143 6.98 -3.39 -4.10
N LEU A 144 5.85 -3.03 -3.47
CA LEU A 144 4.70 -3.93 -3.39
C LEU A 144 4.00 -4.14 -4.74
N HIS A 145 4.28 -3.33 -5.77
CA HIS A 145 3.80 -3.57 -7.13
C HIS A 145 4.48 -4.81 -7.76
N ASP A 146 5.64 -5.21 -7.27
CA ASP A 146 6.39 -6.35 -7.79
C ASP A 146 5.85 -7.69 -7.24
N LEU A 147 4.89 -7.65 -6.31
CA LEU A 147 4.21 -8.84 -5.81
C LEU A 147 3.20 -9.35 -6.84
N VAL A 148 3.54 -10.45 -7.52
CA VAL A 148 2.81 -10.99 -8.68
C VAL A 148 1.35 -11.34 -8.42
N TYR A 149 0.99 -11.56 -7.15
CA TYR A 149 -0.33 -11.97 -6.70
C TYR A 149 -1.12 -10.84 -6.00
N PHE A 150 -0.53 -9.65 -5.86
CA PHE A 150 -1.04 -8.62 -4.96
C PHE A 150 -1.57 -7.42 -5.73
N ASN A 151 -2.87 -7.16 -5.62
CA ASN A 151 -3.50 -5.99 -6.20
C ASN A 151 -3.53 -4.86 -5.16
N LEU A 152 -2.70 -3.82 -5.35
CA LEU A 152 -2.58 -2.73 -4.38
C LEU A 152 -3.87 -1.92 -4.23
N VAL A 153 -4.66 -1.81 -5.30
CA VAL A 153 -5.96 -1.12 -5.24
C VAL A 153 -6.91 -1.89 -4.34
N GLU A 154 -6.98 -3.21 -4.44
CA GLU A 154 -7.92 -4.03 -3.67
C GLU A 154 -7.44 -4.29 -2.25
N CYS A 155 -6.16 -4.64 -2.10
CA CYS A 155 -5.58 -5.11 -0.85
C CYS A 155 -5.15 -3.98 0.11
N THR A 156 -5.16 -2.72 -0.32
CA THR A 156 -4.98 -1.59 0.61
C THR A 156 -6.28 -1.32 1.34
N VAL A 157 -6.29 -1.50 2.66
CA VAL A 157 -7.47 -1.25 3.50
C VAL A 157 -7.72 0.26 3.56
N ILE A 158 -8.95 0.68 3.27
CA ILE A 158 -9.39 2.02 3.69
C ILE A 158 -9.59 1.90 5.18
N ASP A 159 -8.85 2.63 5.98
CA ASP A 159 -9.10 2.69 7.42
C ASP A 159 -10.28 3.63 7.69
N PRO A 160 -11.52 3.11 7.94
CA PRO A 160 -12.62 3.97 8.34
C PRO A 160 -12.41 4.49 9.77
N MET A 161 -11.57 3.81 10.56
CA MET A 161 -11.49 4.03 12.01
C MET A 161 -11.01 5.44 12.30
N HIS A 162 -10.01 5.95 11.56
CA HIS A 162 -9.44 7.25 11.89
C HIS A 162 -10.46 8.39 11.70
N ASN A 163 -11.18 8.44 10.58
CA ASN A 163 -12.13 9.54 10.36
C ASN A 163 -13.48 9.35 11.07
N LEU A 164 -13.93 8.11 11.22
CA LEU A 164 -15.22 7.81 11.86
C LEU A 164 -15.15 7.93 13.38
N TYR A 165 -14.07 7.46 14.03
CA TYR A 165 -13.94 7.55 15.50
C TYR A 165 -13.39 8.89 15.98
N LEU A 166 -12.68 9.65 15.13
CA LEU A 166 -12.28 11.03 15.45
C LEU A 166 -13.36 12.07 15.10
N GLY A 167 -14.49 11.65 14.49
CA GLY A 167 -15.58 12.56 14.12
C GLY A 167 -15.21 13.57 13.03
N THR A 168 -14.17 13.29 12.23
CA THR A 168 -13.73 14.14 11.11
C THR A 168 -14.43 13.79 9.80
N ALA A 169 -15.10 12.64 9.72
CA ALA A 169 -16.10 12.37 8.70
C ALA A 169 -17.37 13.17 9.04
N LYS A 170 -17.50 14.37 8.48
CA LYS A 170 -18.77 15.09 8.40
C LYS A 170 -19.52 14.70 7.13
#